data_AF-A0A3B9NW12-F1
#
_entry.id   AF-A0A3B9NW12-F1
#
_cell.length_a   1.000
_cell.length_b   1.000
_cell.length_c   1.000
_cell.angle_alpha   90.00
_cell.angle_beta   90.00
_cell.angle_gamma   90.00
#
_symmetry.space_group_name_H-M   'P 1'
#
loop_
_entity.id
_entity.type
_entity.pdbx_description
1 polymer ?
#
loop_
_entity_poly.entity_id
_entity_poly.type
_entity_poly.pdbx_seq_one_letter_code
_entity_poly.pdbx_strand_id
1 'polypeptide(L)' 'MTIQFRTGEYEMMGMVVKAKYEIHGNDILVTDADGPMKGVAIHYTLVNQNKLHSAFVDLVRMQ' A
#
# COMPACT_ATOMS: atom_id res chain seq x y z
N MET A 1 14.05 -5.34 8.27
CA MET A 1 12.70 -5.93 8.16
C MET A 1 12.11 -5.40 6.86
N THR A 2 12.10 -6.21 5.80
CA THR A 2 11.75 -5.73 4.44
C THR A 2 10.26 -5.93 4.24
N ILE A 3 9.45 -4.93 4.61
CA ILE A 3 8.00 -4.97 4.41
C ILE A 3 7.75 -4.73 2.92
N GLN A 4 7.39 -5.78 2.19
CA GLN A 4 7.07 -5.72 0.76
C GLN A 4 5.65 -6.23 0.55
N PHE A 5 4.69 -5.31 0.48
CA PHE A 5 3.41 -5.58 -0.19
C PHE A 5 3.71 -5.50 -1.68
N ARG A 6 4.18 -6.60 -2.28
CA ARG A 6 4.43 -6.76 -3.73
C ARG A 6 5.11 -5.52 -4.37
N THR A 7 6.42 -5.38 -4.17
CA THR A 7 7.29 -4.31 -4.68
C THR A 7 6.71 -3.46 -5.82
N GLY A 8 6.23 -2.25 -5.49
CA GLY A 8 5.78 -1.28 -6.48
C GLY A 8 4.32 -1.37 -6.93
N GLU A 9 3.50 -2.25 -6.37
CA GLU A 9 2.08 -2.44 -6.76
C GLU A 9 1.16 -2.85 -5.58
N TYR A 10 -0.10 -2.41 -5.60
CA TYR A 10 -1.16 -2.87 -4.68
C TYR A 10 -2.43 -3.28 -5.42
N GLU A 11 -3.27 -4.10 -4.77
CA GLU A 11 -4.62 -4.40 -5.25
C GLU A 11 -5.64 -3.52 -4.54
N MET A 12 -6.50 -2.88 -5.32
CA MET A 12 -7.67 -2.18 -4.81
C MET A 12 -8.85 -2.45 -5.73
N MET A 13 -9.96 -2.93 -5.15
CA MET A 13 -11.20 -3.21 -5.86
C MET A 13 -11.02 -4.13 -7.08
N GLY A 14 -10.14 -5.13 -6.99
CA GLY A 14 -9.84 -6.06 -8.09
C GLY A 14 -8.92 -5.49 -9.18
N MET A 15 -8.37 -4.28 -9.00
CA MET A 15 -7.40 -3.68 -9.89
C MET A 15 -6.02 -3.68 -9.25
N VAL A 16 -5.01 -4.12 -10.00
CA VAL A 16 -3.60 -3.95 -9.63
C VAL A 16 -3.12 -2.58 -10.12
N VAL A 17 -2.60 -1.78 -9.20
CA VAL A 17 -2.17 -0.40 -9.44
C VAL A 17 -0.71 -0.24 -9.00
N LYS A 18 0.11 0.48 -9.78
CA LYS A 18 1.47 0.78 -9.34
C LYS A 18 1.45 1.80 -8.22
N ALA A 19 2.31 1.59 -7.24
CA ALA A 19 2.49 2.50 -6.13
C ALA A 19 3.95 2.70 -5.76
N LYS A 20 4.20 3.86 -5.16
CA LYS A 20 5.43 4.13 -4.42
C LYS A 20 5.17 3.95 -2.93
N TYR A 21 6.13 3.35 -2.24
CA TYR A 21 6.06 3.07 -0.82
C TYR A 21 7.16 3.82 -0.10
N GLU A 22 6.80 4.62 0.89
CA GLU A 22 7.75 5.24 1.83
C GLU A 22 7.49 4.66 3.22
N ILE A 23 8.54 4.10 3.84
CA ILE A 23 8.41 3.32 5.08
C ILE A 23 9.04 4.11 6.22
N HIS A 24 8.22 4.42 7.23
CA HIS A 24 8.58 5.13 8.45
C HIS A 24 8.23 4.25 9.67
N GLY A 25 8.97 3.15 9.84
CA GLY A 25 8.70 2.17 10.89
C GLY A 25 7.39 1.42 10.63
N ASN A 26 6.36 1.71 11.44
CA ASN A 26 5.02 1.12 11.29
C ASN A 26 4.08 2.00 10.45
N ASP A 27 4.44 3.24 10.17
CA ASP A 27 3.71 4.11 9.24
C ASP A 27 4.28 3.94 7.83
N ILE A 28 3.40 3.74 6.85
CA ILE A 28 3.75 3.48 5.46
C ILE A 28 2.90 4.40 4.59
N LEU A 29 3.56 5.30 3.88
CA LEU A 29 2.91 6.16 2.89
C LEU A 29 2.90 5.42 1.56
N VAL A 30 1.70 5.18 1.03
CA VAL A 30 1.51 4.53 -0.28
C VAL A 30 0.94 5.56 -1.24
N THR A 31 1.68 5.85 -2.31
CA THR A 31 1.27 6.80 -3.35
C THR A 31 0.91 6.07 -4.63
N ASP A 32 -0.32 6.23 -5.10
CA ASP A 32 -0.77 5.72 -6.40
C ASP A 32 0.02 6.40 -7.53
N ALA A 33 0.70 5.60 -8.36
CA ALA A 33 1.58 6.08 -9.42
C ALA A 33 0.90 6.11 -10.80
N ASP A 34 -0.07 5.23 -11.08
CA ASP A 34 -0.67 5.08 -12.41
C ASP A 34 -2.16 4.66 -12.45
N GLY A 35 -2.80 4.50 -11.30
CA GLY A 35 -4.19 4.12 -11.13
C GLY A 35 -5.18 5.30 -11.08
N PRO A 36 -6.45 5.01 -10.75
CA PRO A 36 -7.52 6.01 -10.72
C PRO A 36 -7.31 7.08 -9.64
N MET A 37 -6.46 6.83 -8.65
CA MET A 37 -6.09 7.79 -7.62
C MET A 37 -4.67 8.34 -7.82
N LYS A 38 -4.13 8.33 -9.05
CA LYS A 38 -2.77 8.78 -9.35
C LYS A 38 -2.41 10.10 -8.65
N GLY A 39 -1.29 10.08 -7.94
CA GLY A 39 -0.76 11.20 -7.17
C GLY A 39 -1.34 11.33 -5.76
N VAL A 40 -2.38 10.57 -5.42
CA VAL A 40 -2.90 10.48 -4.06
C VAL A 40 -1.99 9.58 -3.24
N ALA A 41 -1.65 10.06 -2.05
CA ALA A 41 -0.90 9.33 -1.05
C ALA A 41 -1.78 9.05 0.16
N ILE A 42 -1.75 7.80 0.64
CA ILE A 42 -2.53 7.34 1.79
C ILE A 42 -1.55 6.80 2.84
N HIS A 43 -1.74 7.24 4.09
CA HIS A 43 -1.02 6.70 5.23
C HIS A 43 -1.62 5.37 5.66
N TYR A 44 -0.76 4.38 5.85
CA TYR A 44 -1.12 3.06 6.34
C TYR A 44 -0.31 2.70 7.57
N THR A 45 -0.97 2.07 8.52
CA THR A 45 -0.31 1.39 9.65
C THR A 45 -0.09 -0.08 9.31
N LEU A 46 1.13 -0.56 9.52
CA LEU A 46 1.45 -1.99 9.45
C LEU A 46 0.75 -2.74 10.59
N VAL A 47 -0.19 -3.62 10.24
CA VAL A 47 -0.88 -4.48 11.22
C VAL A 47 -0.09 -5.77 11.44
N ASN A 48 0.35 -6.41 10.35
CA ASN A 48 1.23 -7.57 10.36
C ASN A 48 1.96 -7.68 9.01
N GLN A 49 2.77 -8.74 8.84
CA GLN A 49 3.59 -8.95 7.63
C GLN A 49 2.79 -9.02 6.31
N ASN A 50 1.48 -9.22 6.38
CA ASN A 50 0.59 -9.40 5.22
C ASN A 50 -0.58 -8.40 5.19
N LYS A 51 -0.69 -7.47 6.14
CA LYS A 51 -1.78 -6.48 6.18
C LYS A 51 -1.33 -5.06 6.56
N LEU A 52 -1.70 -4.09 5.72
CA LEU A 52 -1.68 -2.66 6.02
C LEU A 52 -3.11 -2.16 6.25
N HIS A 53 -3.27 -1.23 7.18
CA HIS A 53 -4.56 -0.63 7.52
C HIS A 53 -4.53 0.88 7.37
N SER A 54 -5.56 1.47 6.76
CA SER A 54 -5.80 2.91 6.76
C SER A 54 -7.25 3.20 7.13
N ALA A 55 -7.58 4.47 7.34
CA ALA A 55 -8.96 4.89 7.59
C ALA A 55 -9.93 4.62 6.42
N PHE A 56 -9.42 4.39 5.21
CA PHE A 56 -10.23 4.26 3.99
C PHE A 56 -10.30 2.82 3.48
N VAL A 57 -9.16 2.12 3.50
CA VAL A 57 -9.02 0.79 2.91
C VAL A 57 -7.89 0.00 3.57
N ASP A 58 -8.01 -1.32 3.57
CA ASP A 58 -6.94 -2.25 3.94
C ASP A 58 -6.19 -2.69 2.68
N LEU A 59 -4.87 -2.72 2.73
CA LEU A 59 -4.08 -3.43 1.72
C LEU A 59 -3.65 -4.77 2.27
N VAL A 60 -3.90 -5.83 1.50
CA VAL A 60 -3.48 -7.18 1.82
C VAL A 60 -2.36 -7.61 0.88
N ARG A 61 -1.44 -8.41 1.40
CA ARG A 61 -0.37 -8.97 0.58
C ARG A 61 -0.96 -9.95 -0.43
N MET A 62 -0.66 -9.73 -1.70
CA MET A 62 -1.02 -10.66 -2.78
C MET A 62 -0.12 -11.91 -2.69
N GLN A 63 -0.72 -13.09 -2.88
CA GLN A 63 -0.01 -14.38 -2.89
C GLN A 63 0.82 -14.57 -4.16
#